data_AF-K1VIK2-F1
#
_entry.id   AF-K1VIK2-F1
#
_cell.length_a   1.000
_cell.length_b   1.000
_cell.length_c   1.000
_cell.angle_alpha   90.00
_cell.angle_beta   90.00
_cell.angle_gamma   90.00
#
_symmetry.space_group_name_H-M   'P 1'
#
loop_
_entity.id
_entity.type
_entity.pdbx_description
1 polymer ?
#
loop_
_entity_poly.entity_id
_entity_poly.type
_entity_poly.pdbx_seq_one_letter_code
_entity_poly.pdbx_strand_id
1 'polypeptide(L)'
;MDQSYDHTTGLQQAHGSPVLVDASGVRVADIQDYALIGNNRTTASVSIYGSVESLCLPYFDSPSVFARIVDADKGGHFSITPTSAFRPKQYYLPNSNVLATKFLNDDRVGQVTDLLVPKEANRSRHQDEAPLPWLIRKVEAVNGKCKFRMECAPAFNYCRDKHDAEMVEDLSREDYCKEGQKVLFKSKDMKLDLRYVVASERDDVAPPSIDLKLVKLPKRDLLGLSAVSEFELEEGQVIYFILREFRTRCS
;
A
#
# COMPACT_ATOMS: atom_id res chain seq x y z
N MET A 1 -19.95 36.26 -32.34
CA MET A 1 -21.17 37.05 -32.10
C MET A 1 -22.19 36.03 -31.62
N ASP A 2 -22.34 35.78 -30.33
CA ASP A 2 -22.59 36.75 -29.28
C ASP A 2 -21.91 36.31 -27.97
N GLN A 3 -21.08 37.19 -27.39
CA GLN A 3 -20.48 37.02 -26.07
C GLN A 3 -21.28 37.91 -25.13
N SER A 4 -22.12 37.32 -24.26
CA SER A 4 -22.70 38.05 -23.15
C SER A 4 -21.61 38.25 -22.08
N TYR A 5 -21.00 39.43 -22.12
CA TYR A 5 -19.95 39.89 -21.21
C TYR A 5 -20.62 40.56 -20.00
N ASP A 6 -20.58 39.91 -18.83
CA ASP A 6 -21.08 40.50 -17.58
C ASP A 6 -19.92 41.15 -16.80
N HIS A 7 -19.90 42.48 -16.79
CA HIS A 7 -18.88 43.30 -16.15
C HIS A 7 -19.28 43.63 -14.70
N THR A 8 -19.14 42.74 -13.71
CA THR A 8 -19.07 43.23 -12.30
C THR A 8 -18.36 42.35 -11.25
N THR A 9 -17.93 41.11 -11.50
CA THR A 9 -17.15 40.37 -10.49
C THR A 9 -16.07 39.49 -11.11
N GLY A 10 -14.83 39.96 -11.06
CA GLY A 10 -13.63 39.23 -11.47
C GLY A 10 -13.24 38.12 -10.51
N LEU A 11 -14.05 37.06 -10.43
CA LEU A 11 -13.67 35.80 -9.80
C LEU A 11 -13.90 34.68 -10.81
N GLN A 12 -12.82 34.29 -11.47
CA GLN A 12 -12.75 33.05 -12.23
C GLN A 12 -12.92 31.91 -11.22
N GLN A 13 -14.12 31.35 -11.12
CA GLN A 13 -14.36 30.16 -10.31
C GLN A 13 -13.50 29.04 -10.88
N ALA A 14 -12.45 28.65 -10.15
CA ALA A 14 -11.74 27.42 -10.43
C ALA A 14 -12.73 26.27 -10.24
N HIS A 15 -13.22 25.70 -11.35
CA HIS A 15 -13.95 24.44 -11.35
C HIS A 15 -12.98 23.31 -10.99
N GLY A 16 -12.61 23.22 -9.71
CA GLY A 16 -12.04 22.00 -9.16
C GLY A 16 -13.16 20.98 -8.99
N SER A 17 -12.99 19.78 -9.53
CA SER A 17 -13.86 18.65 -9.20
C SER A 17 -13.98 18.52 -7.68
N PRO A 18 -15.18 18.20 -7.15
CA PRO A 18 -15.35 18.04 -5.71
C PRO A 18 -14.36 16.99 -5.20
N VAL A 19 -13.64 17.32 -4.13
CA VAL A 19 -12.69 16.40 -3.50
C VAL A 19 -13.48 15.22 -2.93
N LEU A 20 -13.30 14.04 -3.50
CA LEU A 20 -13.86 12.82 -2.96
C LEU A 20 -13.11 12.43 -1.68
N VAL A 21 -13.87 12.15 -0.63
CA VAL A 21 -13.37 11.67 0.66
C VAL A 21 -14.20 10.46 1.08
N ASP A 22 -13.57 9.52 1.77
CA ASP A 22 -14.31 8.43 2.42
C ASP A 22 -15.00 8.93 3.71
N ALA A 23 -15.79 8.07 4.35
CA ALA A 23 -16.51 8.35 5.59
C ALA A 23 -15.59 8.67 6.78
N SER A 24 -14.29 8.34 6.69
CA SER A 24 -13.28 8.72 7.68
C SER A 24 -12.66 10.10 7.40
N GLY A 25 -13.01 10.74 6.28
CA GLY A 25 -12.49 12.03 5.84
C GLY A 25 -11.15 11.93 5.10
N VAL A 26 -10.72 10.74 4.72
CA VAL A 26 -9.48 10.52 3.96
C VAL A 26 -9.77 10.74 2.48
N ARG A 27 -8.92 11.54 1.83
CA ARG A 27 -9.04 11.83 0.40
C ARG A 27 -8.91 10.57 -0.45
N VAL A 28 -9.83 10.43 -1.40
CA VAL A 28 -9.76 9.47 -2.51
C VAL A 28 -9.16 10.17 -3.71
N ALA A 29 -8.28 9.49 -4.43
CA ALA A 29 -7.64 10.07 -5.61
C ALA A 29 -8.61 10.13 -6.80
N ASP A 30 -8.39 11.10 -7.68
CA ASP A 30 -9.08 11.12 -8.96
C ASP A 30 -8.56 9.97 -9.83
N ILE A 31 -9.35 9.49 -10.79
CA ILE A 31 -8.96 8.34 -11.63
C ILE A 31 -7.63 8.55 -12.37
N GLN A 32 -7.31 9.80 -12.71
CA GLN A 32 -6.06 10.20 -13.38
C GLN A 32 -4.82 10.12 -12.47
N ASP A 33 -5.02 10.10 -11.16
CA ASP A 33 -3.96 10.11 -10.13
C ASP A 33 -3.58 8.69 -9.68
N TYR A 34 -3.94 7.67 -10.46
CA TYR A 34 -3.54 6.28 -10.23
C TYR A 34 -2.53 5.80 -11.27
N ALA A 35 -1.50 5.12 -10.79
CA ALA A 35 -0.58 4.33 -11.60
C ALA A 35 -0.89 2.83 -11.49
N LEU A 36 -0.48 2.05 -12.48
CA LEU A 36 -0.73 0.61 -12.55
C LEU A 36 0.59 -0.18 -12.51
N ILE A 37 0.71 -1.06 -11.52
CA ILE A 37 1.79 -2.06 -11.46
C ILE A 37 1.23 -3.46 -11.73
N GLY A 38 2.05 -4.40 -12.19
CA GLY A 38 1.63 -5.73 -12.63
C GLY A 38 2.79 -6.73 -12.72
N ASN A 39 2.47 -8.02 -12.68
CA ASN A 39 3.46 -9.10 -12.71
C ASN A 39 3.12 -10.21 -13.71
N ASN A 40 2.42 -9.87 -14.80
CA ASN A 40 1.88 -10.79 -15.81
C ASN A 40 0.82 -11.79 -15.29
N ARG A 41 0.36 -11.65 -14.04
CA ARG A 41 -0.74 -12.45 -13.46
C ARG A 41 -1.87 -11.58 -12.94
N THR A 42 -1.50 -10.54 -12.21
CA THR A 42 -2.42 -9.55 -11.68
C THR A 42 -1.84 -8.14 -11.85
N THR A 43 -2.65 -7.15 -11.50
CA THR A 43 -2.28 -5.74 -11.46
C THR A 43 -2.77 -5.09 -10.19
N ALA A 44 -2.09 -4.04 -9.75
CA ALA A 44 -2.52 -3.19 -8.65
C ALA A 44 -2.58 -1.73 -9.09
N SER A 45 -3.63 -1.01 -8.68
CA SER A 45 -3.75 0.44 -8.88
C SER A 45 -3.25 1.18 -7.64
N VAL A 46 -2.28 2.06 -7.83
CA VAL A 46 -1.58 2.80 -6.77
C VAL A 46 -1.88 4.28 -6.90
N SER A 47 -2.59 4.83 -5.92
CA SER A 47 -2.89 6.24 -5.77
C SER A 47 -1.61 7.07 -5.57
N ILE A 48 -1.60 8.29 -6.10
CA ILE A 48 -0.56 9.30 -5.86
C ILE A 48 -0.36 9.63 -4.37
N TYR A 49 -1.31 9.28 -3.50
CA TYR A 49 -1.21 9.43 -2.04
C TYR A 49 -0.55 8.23 -1.33
N GLY A 50 -0.01 7.26 -2.09
CA GLY A 50 0.70 6.10 -1.54
C GLY A 50 -0.22 4.95 -1.11
N SER A 51 -1.41 4.84 -1.71
CA SER A 51 -2.39 3.80 -1.39
C SER A 51 -2.59 2.84 -2.56
N VAL A 52 -2.45 1.54 -2.32
CA VAL A 52 -2.91 0.50 -3.25
C VAL A 52 -4.39 0.28 -3.02
N GLU A 53 -5.21 0.63 -4.01
CA GLU A 53 -6.68 0.74 -3.85
C GLU A 53 -7.47 -0.22 -4.74
N SER A 54 -6.79 -0.90 -5.66
CA SER A 54 -7.34 -2.01 -6.41
C SER A 54 -6.29 -3.11 -6.50
N LEU A 55 -6.66 -4.33 -6.14
CA LEU A 55 -5.83 -5.52 -6.27
C LEU A 55 -6.71 -6.77 -6.21
N CYS A 56 -6.61 -7.61 -7.23
CA CYS A 56 -7.18 -8.95 -7.26
C CYS A 56 -6.06 -9.98 -7.09
N LEU A 57 -6.30 -11.05 -6.34
CA LEU A 57 -5.31 -12.11 -6.14
C LEU A 57 -5.95 -13.49 -6.34
N PRO A 58 -5.23 -14.47 -6.92
CA PRO A 58 -3.89 -14.34 -7.50
C PRO A 58 -3.86 -13.78 -8.93
N TYR A 59 -5.00 -13.73 -9.62
CA TYR A 59 -5.12 -13.29 -11.01
C TYR A 59 -5.92 -11.98 -11.11
N PHE A 60 -5.77 -11.29 -12.25
CA PHE A 60 -6.46 -10.02 -12.52
C PHE A 60 -8.00 -10.11 -12.42
N ASP A 61 -8.58 -11.25 -12.80
CA ASP A 61 -10.02 -11.53 -12.77
C ASP A 61 -10.49 -12.27 -11.50
N SER A 62 -9.58 -12.49 -10.54
CA SER A 62 -9.91 -13.12 -9.26
C SER A 62 -10.71 -12.17 -8.36
N PRO A 63 -11.36 -12.68 -7.31
CA PRO A 63 -12.05 -11.82 -6.35
C PRO A 63 -11.10 -10.77 -5.74
N SER A 64 -11.59 -9.54 -5.59
CA SER A 64 -10.76 -8.43 -5.11
C SER A 64 -10.35 -8.63 -3.64
N VAL A 65 -9.13 -8.22 -3.33
CA VAL A 65 -8.62 -8.01 -1.98
C VAL A 65 -8.71 -6.52 -1.60
N PHE A 66 -8.45 -5.65 -2.57
CA PHE A 66 -8.60 -4.20 -2.46
C PHE A 66 -9.51 -3.70 -3.58
N ALA A 67 -10.44 -2.80 -3.25
CA ALA A 67 -11.42 -2.25 -4.19
C ALA A 67 -11.90 -0.84 -3.77
N ARG A 68 -11.04 -0.09 -3.07
CA ARG A 68 -11.34 1.27 -2.58
C ARG A 68 -11.62 2.27 -3.71
N ILE A 69 -11.07 2.03 -4.90
CA ILE A 69 -11.38 2.81 -6.11
C ILE A 69 -12.85 2.66 -6.56
N VAL A 70 -13.51 1.56 -6.19
CA VAL A 70 -14.90 1.26 -6.58
C VAL A 70 -15.88 1.70 -5.49
N ASP A 71 -15.56 1.42 -4.22
CA ASP A 71 -16.35 1.85 -3.06
C ASP A 71 -15.37 2.36 -2.00
N ALA A 72 -15.35 3.69 -1.79
CA ALA A 72 -14.39 4.35 -0.90
C ALA A 72 -14.52 3.91 0.56
N ASP A 73 -15.69 3.44 0.98
CA ASP A 73 -16.02 3.13 2.37
C ASP A 73 -15.86 1.64 2.68
N LYS A 74 -16.26 0.77 1.74
CA LYS A 74 -16.19 -0.70 1.89
C LYS A 74 -14.94 -1.30 1.26
N GLY A 75 -14.40 -0.66 0.24
CA GLY A 75 -13.26 -1.13 -0.51
C GLY A 75 -12.00 -1.15 0.33
N GLY A 76 -11.33 -2.31 0.35
CA GLY A 76 -10.07 -2.47 1.05
C GLY A 76 -8.95 -1.69 0.38
N HIS A 77 -7.89 -1.39 1.15
CA HIS A 77 -6.70 -0.69 0.68
C HIS A 77 -5.44 -1.13 1.43
N PHE A 78 -4.30 -0.79 0.86
CA PHE A 78 -3.03 -0.78 1.57
C PHE A 78 -2.37 0.59 1.38
N SER A 79 -2.38 1.46 2.39
CA SER A 79 -1.78 2.80 2.35
C SER A 79 -0.49 2.88 3.15
N ILE A 80 0.48 3.62 2.62
CA ILE A 80 1.67 4.10 3.35
C ILE A 80 1.81 5.57 2.98
N THR A 81 1.48 6.45 3.92
CA THR A 81 1.35 7.88 3.65
C THR A 81 2.00 8.69 4.78
N PRO A 82 2.72 9.78 4.48
CA PRO A 82 3.23 10.67 5.52
C PRO A 82 2.10 11.29 6.34
N THR A 83 2.36 11.51 7.63
CA THR A 83 1.38 12.13 8.55
C THR A 83 1.36 13.66 8.49
N SER A 84 2.44 14.27 7.99
CA SER A 84 2.53 15.71 7.71
C SER A 84 2.03 16.03 6.30
N ALA A 85 1.63 17.27 6.05
CA ALA A 85 1.29 17.73 4.70
C ALA A 85 2.46 17.49 3.71
N PHE A 86 2.14 17.16 2.47
CA PHE A 86 3.14 16.86 1.44
C PHE A 86 2.64 17.25 0.05
N ARG A 87 3.59 17.37 -0.89
CA ARG A 87 3.33 17.43 -2.33
C ARG A 87 3.82 16.11 -2.96
N PRO A 88 2.93 15.29 -3.52
CA PRO A 88 3.34 14.01 -4.07
C PRO A 88 3.92 14.17 -5.48
N LYS A 89 4.84 13.28 -5.85
CA LYS A 89 5.31 13.06 -7.22
C LYS A 89 5.42 11.57 -7.46
N GLN A 90 4.82 11.09 -8.55
CA GLN A 90 4.79 9.67 -8.87
C GLN A 90 5.42 9.44 -10.25
N TYR A 91 6.26 8.41 -10.37
CA TYR A 91 6.92 8.04 -11.61
C TYR A 91 7.37 6.58 -11.59
N TYR A 92 7.45 5.95 -12.76
CA TYR A 92 8.05 4.63 -12.88
C TYR A 92 9.58 4.72 -12.91
N LEU A 93 10.25 3.77 -12.27
CA LEU A 93 11.70 3.64 -12.40
C LEU A 93 12.07 3.24 -13.84
N PRO A 94 13.17 3.78 -14.40
CA PRO A 94 13.53 3.55 -15.80
C PRO A 94 13.51 2.07 -16.21
N ASN A 95 12.94 1.79 -17.38
CA ASN A 95 12.89 0.45 -17.98
C ASN A 95 12.26 -0.63 -17.09
N SER A 96 11.33 -0.26 -16.20
CA SER A 96 10.69 -1.20 -15.28
C SER A 96 9.21 -0.86 -15.04
N ASN A 97 8.46 -1.84 -14.53
CA ASN A 97 7.13 -1.63 -13.96
C ASN A 97 7.21 -1.50 -12.42
N VAL A 98 8.26 -0.85 -11.92
CA VAL A 98 8.41 -0.48 -10.51
C VAL A 98 8.03 0.98 -10.36
N LEU A 99 7.13 1.26 -9.42
CA LEU A 99 6.56 2.58 -9.22
C LEU A 99 7.18 3.26 -8.01
N ALA A 100 7.65 4.49 -8.13
CA ALA A 100 8.09 5.31 -7.02
C ALA A 100 7.11 6.47 -6.80
N THR A 101 6.65 6.64 -5.57
CA THR A 101 5.87 7.78 -5.11
C THR A 101 6.67 8.54 -4.05
N LYS A 102 7.11 9.75 -4.39
CA LYS A 102 7.80 10.68 -3.50
C LYS A 102 6.82 11.63 -2.83
N PHE A 103 7.02 11.88 -1.54
CA PHE A 103 6.27 12.84 -0.77
C PHE A 103 7.21 13.95 -0.31
N LEU A 104 7.00 15.14 -0.85
CA LEU A 104 7.85 16.31 -0.63
C LEU A 104 7.23 17.21 0.45
N ASN A 105 7.99 17.53 1.48
CA ASN A 105 7.72 18.58 2.46
C ASN A 105 9.00 19.44 2.56
N ASP A 106 8.91 20.71 2.97
CA ASP A 106 9.95 21.75 2.83
C ASP A 106 11.40 21.24 2.90
N ASP A 107 11.76 20.51 3.96
CA ASP A 107 13.12 19.95 4.15
C ASP A 107 13.13 18.40 4.23
N ARG A 108 12.08 17.72 3.79
CA ARG A 108 11.89 16.26 4.01
C ARG A 108 11.36 15.58 2.76
N VAL A 109 11.92 14.42 2.45
CA VAL A 109 11.48 13.60 1.32
C VAL A 109 11.28 12.17 1.78
N GLY A 110 10.02 11.74 1.83
CA GLY A 110 9.66 10.34 1.98
C GLY A 110 9.45 9.69 0.61
N GLN A 111 9.74 8.39 0.49
CA GLN A 111 9.48 7.65 -0.74
C GLN A 111 8.87 6.28 -0.42
N VAL A 112 7.85 5.91 -1.21
CA VAL A 112 7.33 4.55 -1.28
C VAL A 112 7.61 4.01 -2.67
N THR A 113 8.21 2.83 -2.75
CA THR A 113 8.45 2.11 -4.01
C THR A 113 7.62 0.82 -4.03
N ASP A 114 6.73 0.70 -4.99
CA ASP A 114 5.77 -0.39 -5.13
C ASP A 114 6.12 -1.28 -6.33
N LEU A 115 6.08 -2.60 -6.12
CA LEU A 115 6.18 -3.58 -7.20
C LEU A 115 5.39 -4.86 -6.90
N LEU A 116 4.94 -5.52 -7.97
CA LEU A 116 4.47 -6.89 -7.92
C LEU A 116 5.57 -7.81 -8.43
N VAL A 117 5.92 -8.84 -7.64
CA VAL A 117 7.01 -9.76 -8.01
C VAL A 117 6.58 -10.63 -9.19
N PRO A 118 7.31 -10.62 -10.33
CA PRO A 118 7.08 -11.54 -11.44
C PRO A 118 7.26 -13.00 -11.01
N LYS A 119 6.40 -13.89 -11.54
CA LYS A 119 6.54 -15.35 -11.32
C LYS A 119 7.96 -15.85 -11.60
N GLU A 120 8.59 -15.29 -12.63
CA GLU A 120 9.92 -15.70 -13.10
C GLU A 120 11.09 -15.03 -12.35
N ALA A 121 10.83 -14.14 -11.39
CA ALA A 121 11.89 -13.44 -10.68
C ALA A 121 12.75 -14.36 -9.79
N ASN A 122 12.25 -15.54 -9.43
CA ASN A 122 13.01 -16.59 -8.75
C ASN A 122 13.34 -17.74 -9.70
N ARG A 123 14.48 -17.63 -10.42
CA ARG A 123 15.10 -18.75 -11.15
C ARG A 123 16.21 -19.47 -10.35
N SER A 124 16.31 -19.23 -9.04
CA SER A 124 17.24 -20.00 -8.21
C SER A 124 16.85 -21.47 -8.23
N ARG A 125 17.78 -22.33 -8.65
CA ARG A 125 17.62 -23.78 -8.95
C ARG A 125 17.21 -24.69 -7.76
N HIS A 126 16.64 -24.13 -6.68
CA HIS A 126 16.35 -24.86 -5.43
C HIS A 126 15.00 -24.50 -4.78
N GLN A 127 14.06 -23.85 -5.47
CA GLN A 127 12.67 -23.75 -5.02
C GLN A 127 11.76 -24.45 -6.04
N ASP A 128 11.18 -25.58 -5.65
CA ASP A 128 10.18 -26.33 -6.44
C ASP A 128 8.85 -25.57 -6.60
N GLU A 129 8.69 -24.40 -5.98
CA GLU A 129 7.49 -23.58 -6.06
C GLU A 129 7.82 -22.15 -6.53
N ALA A 130 7.14 -21.69 -7.58
CA ALA A 130 7.21 -20.30 -8.01
C ALA A 130 6.71 -19.37 -6.89
N PRO A 131 7.30 -18.17 -6.72
CA PRO A 131 6.81 -17.23 -5.73
C PRO A 131 5.32 -16.96 -5.97
N LEU A 132 4.56 -17.00 -4.88
CA LEU A 132 3.16 -16.55 -4.83
C LEU A 132 3.11 -15.05 -5.24
N PRO A 133 1.97 -14.51 -5.68
CA PRO A 133 1.89 -13.10 -6.04
C PRO A 133 2.21 -12.24 -4.81
N TRP A 134 3.37 -11.59 -4.82
CA TRP A 134 3.84 -10.71 -3.74
C TRP A 134 3.72 -9.27 -4.18
N LEU A 135 2.99 -8.48 -3.40
CA LEU A 135 3.09 -7.03 -3.43
C LEU A 135 4.19 -6.64 -2.43
N ILE A 136 5.26 -6.02 -2.94
CA ILE A 136 6.34 -5.46 -2.12
C ILE A 136 6.23 -3.95 -2.16
N ARG A 137 6.32 -3.35 -0.98
CA ARG A 137 6.31 -1.90 -0.79
C ARG A 137 7.51 -1.51 0.06
N LYS A 138 8.52 -0.88 -0.55
CA LYS A 138 9.70 -0.32 0.15
C LYS A 138 9.35 1.09 0.60
N VAL A 139 9.64 1.44 1.85
CA VAL A 139 9.45 2.78 2.43
C VAL A 139 10.77 3.27 2.97
N GLU A 140 11.14 4.50 2.62
CA GLU A 140 12.40 5.11 3.03
C GLU A 140 12.26 6.64 3.22
N ALA A 141 13.10 7.20 4.08
CA ALA A 141 13.34 8.64 4.12
C ALA A 141 14.56 8.95 3.23
N VAL A 142 14.31 9.61 2.10
CA VAL A 142 15.36 10.01 1.14
C VAL A 142 16.11 11.26 1.65
N ASN A 143 15.42 12.13 2.38
CA ASN A 143 16.00 13.32 3.00
C ASN A 143 15.25 13.65 4.30
N GLY A 144 15.99 13.95 5.37
CA GLY A 144 15.45 14.29 6.68
C GLY A 144 14.69 13.15 7.36
N LYS A 145 13.83 13.50 8.33
CA LYS A 145 13.01 12.55 9.10
C LYS A 145 11.55 12.60 8.68
N CYS A 146 11.00 11.43 8.31
CA CYS A 146 9.63 11.30 7.80
C CYS A 146 8.81 10.37 8.68
N LYS A 147 7.67 10.86 9.18
CA LYS A 147 6.68 10.05 9.91
C LYS A 147 5.63 9.52 8.94
N PHE A 148 5.45 8.21 8.92
CA PHE A 148 4.47 7.52 8.08
C PHE A 148 3.39 6.86 8.93
N ARG A 149 2.20 6.79 8.35
CA ARG A 149 1.13 5.89 8.77
C ARG A 149 0.93 4.83 7.70
N MET A 150 1.01 3.57 8.11
CA MET A 150 0.71 2.42 7.29
C MET A 150 -0.64 1.83 7.72
N GLU A 151 -1.50 1.54 6.74
CA GLU A 151 -2.73 0.79 6.95
C GLU A 151 -2.84 -0.30 5.89
N CYS A 152 -3.02 -1.55 6.31
CA CYS A 152 -3.38 -2.66 5.45
C CYS A 152 -4.76 -3.16 5.87
N ALA A 153 -5.76 -2.89 5.04
CA ALA A 153 -7.17 -3.12 5.29
C ALA A 153 -7.77 -3.95 4.15
N PRO A 154 -7.58 -5.28 4.12
CA PRO A 154 -8.21 -6.14 3.13
C PRO A 154 -9.74 -6.10 3.20
N ALA A 155 -10.40 -6.20 2.04
CA ALA A 155 -11.84 -6.39 1.92
C ALA A 155 -12.11 -7.49 0.88
N PHE A 156 -12.21 -8.71 1.36
CA PHE A 156 -12.23 -9.91 0.52
C PHE A 156 -13.50 -10.02 -0.33
N ASN A 157 -13.34 -10.64 -1.51
CA ASN A 157 -14.42 -11.04 -2.38
C ASN A 157 -15.36 -9.90 -2.74
N TYR A 158 -14.80 -8.79 -3.23
CA TYR A 158 -15.55 -7.56 -3.54
C TYR A 158 -16.23 -6.98 -2.29
N CYS A 159 -15.53 -7.01 -1.16
CA CYS A 159 -16.01 -6.53 0.14
C CYS A 159 -17.24 -7.28 0.69
N ARG A 160 -17.46 -8.52 0.23
CA ARG A 160 -18.63 -9.34 0.63
C ARG A 160 -18.32 -10.28 1.77
N ASP A 161 -17.07 -10.70 1.92
CA ASP A 161 -16.70 -11.70 2.90
C ASP A 161 -16.12 -11.05 4.15
N LYS A 162 -16.57 -11.56 5.31
CA LYS A 162 -15.92 -11.28 6.59
C LYS A 162 -14.58 -11.99 6.66
N HIS A 163 -13.66 -11.40 7.40
CA HIS A 163 -12.37 -12.03 7.71
C HIS A 163 -11.93 -11.71 9.13
N ASP A 164 -11.11 -12.61 9.66
CA ASP A 164 -10.39 -12.40 10.91
C ASP A 164 -8.95 -11.99 10.61
N ALA A 165 -8.32 -11.31 11.57
CA ALA A 165 -6.89 -11.03 11.55
C ALA A 165 -6.24 -11.46 12.87
N GLU A 166 -5.03 -12.00 12.78
CA GLU A 166 -4.24 -12.40 13.95
C GLU A 166 -2.78 -11.99 13.77
N MET A 167 -2.17 -11.53 14.87
CA MET A 167 -0.73 -11.36 14.97
C MET A 167 -0.11 -12.71 15.32
N VAL A 168 0.89 -13.13 14.55
CA VAL A 168 1.62 -14.38 14.80
C VAL A 168 3.11 -14.15 14.65
N GLU A 169 3.91 -15.00 15.29
CA GLU A 169 5.35 -15.02 15.12
C GLU A 169 5.73 -15.39 13.67
N ASP A 170 6.71 -14.68 13.10
CA ASP A 170 7.21 -14.96 11.76
C ASP A 170 8.47 -15.86 11.79
N LEU A 171 8.24 -17.17 11.89
CA LEU A 171 9.28 -18.20 11.90
C LEU A 171 9.91 -18.48 10.52
N SER A 172 9.66 -17.65 9.52
CA SER A 172 9.98 -18.00 8.13
C SER A 172 11.46 -17.86 7.74
N ARG A 173 12.29 -17.12 8.49
CA ARG A 173 13.76 -17.08 8.35
C ARG A 173 14.47 -16.60 9.62
N GLU A 174 15.32 -17.45 10.19
CA GLU A 174 16.15 -17.17 11.38
C GLU A 174 17.20 -16.06 11.16
N ASP A 175 17.61 -15.80 9.92
CA ASP A 175 18.76 -14.93 9.60
C ASP A 175 18.43 -13.43 9.48
N TYR A 176 17.18 -13.07 9.15
CA TYR A 176 16.79 -11.68 8.82
C TYR A 176 15.69 -11.11 9.73
N CYS A 177 14.91 -11.96 10.38
CA CYS A 177 13.84 -11.55 11.28
C CYS A 177 13.97 -12.31 12.60
N LYS A 178 15.01 -12.01 13.39
CA LYS A 178 15.24 -12.72 14.66
C LYS A 178 14.09 -12.59 15.67
N GLU A 179 13.20 -11.60 15.52
CA GLU A 179 12.04 -11.35 16.40
C GLU A 179 10.87 -10.67 15.64
N GLY A 180 10.53 -11.15 14.45
CA GLY A 180 9.48 -10.53 13.62
C GLY A 180 8.08 -11.05 13.93
N GLN A 181 7.08 -10.16 14.02
CA GLN A 181 5.67 -10.54 13.95
C GLN A 181 5.14 -10.35 12.52
N LYS A 182 4.16 -11.15 12.12
CA LYS A 182 3.38 -10.95 10.89
C LYS A 182 1.89 -10.96 11.20
N VAL A 183 1.10 -10.39 10.30
CA VAL A 183 -0.36 -10.44 10.38
C VAL A 183 -0.86 -11.49 9.42
N LEU A 184 -1.72 -12.40 9.87
CA LEU A 184 -2.50 -13.28 8.99
C LEU A 184 -3.92 -12.73 8.88
N PHE A 185 -4.40 -12.53 7.66
CA PHE A 185 -5.81 -12.26 7.36
C PHE A 185 -6.45 -13.53 6.80
N LYS A 186 -7.59 -13.95 7.35
CA LYS A 186 -8.27 -15.20 6.97
C LYS A 186 -9.73 -14.93 6.65
N SER A 187 -10.09 -15.09 5.39
CA SER A 187 -11.49 -15.19 4.94
C SER A 187 -11.84 -16.65 4.66
N LYS A 188 -13.09 -16.90 4.22
CA LYS A 188 -13.58 -18.23 3.86
C LYS A 188 -12.69 -18.91 2.80
N ASP A 189 -12.35 -18.19 1.74
CA ASP A 189 -11.73 -18.77 0.55
C ASP A 189 -10.29 -18.26 0.30
N MET A 190 -9.80 -17.32 1.11
CA MET A 190 -8.47 -16.72 0.93
C MET A 190 -7.78 -16.43 2.25
N LYS A 191 -6.45 -16.64 2.26
CA LYS A 191 -5.56 -16.25 3.34
C LYS A 191 -4.45 -15.35 2.80
N LEU A 192 -4.20 -14.25 3.50
CA LEU A 192 -3.09 -13.34 3.22
C LEU A 192 -2.19 -13.26 4.44
N ASP A 193 -0.90 -13.06 4.22
CA ASP A 193 -0.02 -12.57 5.28
C ASP A 193 0.68 -11.29 4.89
N LEU A 194 0.68 -10.35 5.84
CA LEU A 194 1.43 -9.11 5.79
C LEU A 194 2.65 -9.25 6.69
N ARG A 195 3.82 -9.05 6.09
CA ARG A 195 5.12 -9.08 6.75
C ARG A 195 5.80 -7.75 6.60
N TYR A 196 6.81 -7.53 7.44
CA TYR A 196 7.75 -6.45 7.25
C TYR A 196 9.19 -6.93 7.46
N VAL A 197 10.13 -6.25 6.83
CA VAL A 197 11.57 -6.39 7.05
C VAL A 197 12.13 -4.99 7.24
N VAL A 198 12.90 -4.79 8.30
CA VAL A 198 13.59 -3.53 8.58
C VAL A 198 15.06 -3.68 8.20
N ALA A 199 15.65 -2.65 7.61
CA ALA A 199 17.08 -2.62 7.33
C ALA A 199 17.62 -1.19 7.43
N SER A 200 18.94 -1.09 7.42
CA SER A 200 19.68 0.15 7.23
C SER A 200 20.58 0.01 6.02
N GLU A 201 20.57 1.00 5.14
CA GLU A 201 21.46 1.12 3.99
C GLU A 201 22.79 1.82 4.35
N ARG A 202 22.93 2.24 5.61
CA ARG A 202 24.12 2.91 6.16
C ARG A 202 24.61 2.20 7.42
N ASP A 203 25.91 1.96 7.49
CA ASP A 203 26.53 1.28 8.66
C ASP A 203 26.44 2.09 9.96
N ASP A 204 26.30 3.42 9.85
CA ASP A 204 26.22 4.34 11.00
C ASP A 204 24.80 4.59 11.51
N VAL A 205 23.78 3.94 10.91
CA VAL A 205 22.37 4.11 11.26
C VAL A 205 21.78 2.75 11.64
N ALA A 206 21.12 2.69 12.80
CA ALA A 206 20.43 1.47 13.22
C ALA A 206 19.16 1.23 12.38
N PRO A 207 18.75 -0.04 12.15
CA PRO A 207 17.46 -0.34 11.53
C PRO A 207 16.29 0.31 12.29
N PRO A 208 15.22 0.71 11.59
CA PRO A 208 14.06 1.33 12.23
C PRO A 208 13.28 0.34 13.11
N SER A 209 12.56 0.86 14.08
CA SER A 209 11.57 0.10 14.87
C SER A 209 10.17 0.29 14.30
N ILE A 210 9.38 -0.78 14.33
CA ILE A 210 7.99 -0.78 13.86
C ILE A 210 7.14 -1.70 14.74
N ASP A 211 5.94 -1.24 15.06
CA ASP A 211 4.95 -1.99 15.83
C ASP A 211 3.64 -2.09 15.04
N LEU A 212 3.17 -3.32 14.80
CA LEU A 212 1.92 -3.58 14.07
C LEU A 212 0.77 -3.78 15.06
N LYS A 213 -0.34 -3.09 14.82
CA LYS A 213 -1.56 -3.21 15.62
C LYS A 213 -2.73 -3.64 14.77
N LEU A 214 -3.57 -4.52 15.32
CA LEU A 214 -4.84 -4.88 14.71
C LEU A 214 -5.94 -3.96 15.24
N VAL A 215 -6.63 -3.28 14.33
CA VAL A 215 -7.68 -2.33 14.66
C VAL A 215 -8.88 -2.50 13.74
N LYS A 216 -10.06 -2.13 14.23
CA LYS A 216 -11.19 -1.83 13.36
C LYS A 216 -11.08 -0.36 12.94
N LEU A 217 -10.95 -0.09 11.64
CA LEU A 217 -10.86 1.29 11.16
C LEU A 217 -12.18 2.03 11.47
N PRO A 218 -12.13 3.18 12.15
CA PRO A 218 -13.33 3.90 12.53
C PRO A 218 -14.04 4.45 11.29
N LYS A 219 -15.38 4.45 11.32
CA LYS A 219 -16.26 4.97 10.25
C LYS A 219 -16.14 4.28 8.88
N ARG A 220 -15.32 3.23 8.76
CA ARG A 220 -15.20 2.41 7.55
C ARG A 220 -16.07 1.15 7.69
N ASP A 221 -16.73 0.78 6.60
CA ASP A 221 -17.65 -0.36 6.54
C ASP A 221 -16.93 -1.67 6.17
N LEU A 222 -15.74 -1.87 6.74
CA LEU A 222 -14.92 -3.06 6.51
C LEU A 222 -15.43 -4.25 7.33
N LEU A 223 -15.38 -5.43 6.72
CA LEU A 223 -15.91 -6.68 7.28
C LEU A 223 -14.88 -7.49 8.11
N GLY A 224 -13.78 -6.87 8.51
CA GLY A 224 -12.75 -7.49 9.36
C GLY A 224 -11.74 -6.49 9.88
N LEU A 225 -10.76 -6.98 10.64
CA LEU A 225 -9.70 -6.16 11.21
C LEU A 225 -8.67 -5.73 10.16
N SER A 226 -8.05 -4.59 10.40
CA SER A 226 -6.96 -4.01 9.60
C SER A 226 -5.68 -3.98 10.42
N ALA A 227 -4.53 -4.09 9.75
CA ALA A 227 -3.23 -3.88 10.37
C ALA A 227 -2.78 -2.42 10.18
N VAL A 228 -2.35 -1.77 11.25
CA VAL A 228 -1.86 -0.39 11.21
C VAL A 228 -0.52 -0.25 11.91
N SER A 229 0.27 0.72 11.48
CA SER A 229 1.48 1.13 12.17
C SER A 229 1.77 2.60 11.93
N GLU A 230 2.33 3.27 12.93
CA GLU A 230 2.94 4.58 12.78
C GLU A 230 4.43 4.45 13.13
N PHE A 231 5.29 4.95 12.25
CA PHE A 231 6.73 4.86 12.40
C PHE A 231 7.40 6.10 11.82
N GLU A 232 8.60 6.41 12.30
CA GLU A 232 9.46 7.47 11.77
C GLU A 232 10.70 6.85 11.15
N LEU A 233 11.07 7.33 9.97
CA LEU A 233 12.31 6.95 9.29
C LEU A 233 13.23 8.16 9.19
N GLU A 234 14.52 7.93 9.42
CA GLU A 234 15.59 8.85 9.04
C GLU A 234 16.40 8.32 7.84
N GLU A 235 17.25 9.17 7.28
CA GLU A 235 18.06 8.83 6.10
C GLU A 235 18.88 7.55 6.31
N GLY A 236 18.77 6.63 5.35
CA GLY A 236 19.40 5.31 5.42
C GLY A 236 18.50 4.22 6.02
N GLN A 237 17.41 4.55 6.71
CA GLN A 237 16.46 3.56 7.21
C GLN A 237 15.46 3.16 6.14
N VAL A 238 15.16 1.86 6.08
CA VAL A 238 14.20 1.29 5.15
C VAL A 238 13.30 0.25 5.84
N ILE A 239 12.02 0.25 5.46
CA ILE A 239 11.07 -0.82 5.78
C ILE A 239 10.51 -1.39 4.48
N TYR A 240 10.57 -2.71 4.33
CA TYR A 240 9.90 -3.43 3.27
C TYR A 240 8.64 -4.07 3.83
N PHE A 241 7.47 -3.76 3.29
CA PHE A 241 6.26 -4.52 3.54
C PHE A 241 6.02 -5.52 2.42
N ILE A 242 5.67 -6.75 2.79
CA ILE A 242 5.35 -7.82 1.84
C ILE A 242 3.95 -8.33 2.16
N LEU A 243 3.03 -8.14 1.21
CA LEU A 243 1.70 -8.75 1.24
C LEU A 243 1.66 -9.88 0.22
N ARG A 244 1.24 -11.07 0.66
CA ARG A 244 1.15 -12.25 -0.20
C ARG A 244 -0.07 -13.10 0.13
N GLU A 245 -0.61 -13.73 -0.89
CA GLU A 245 -1.48 -14.91 -0.70
C GLU A 245 -0.61 -16.07 -0.23
N PHE A 246 -1.08 -16.84 0.74
CA PHE A 246 -0.46 -18.12 1.08
C PHE A 246 -1.51 -19.22 1.13
N ARG A 247 -1.20 -20.36 0.51
CA ARG A 247 -2.02 -21.56 0.60
C ARG A 247 -1.45 -22.44 1.71
N THR A 248 -2.27 -22.79 2.70
CA THR A 248 -1.95 -23.94 3.55
C THR A 248 -1.95 -25.17 2.66
N ARG A 249 -0.81 -25.85 2.51
CA ARG A 249 -0.79 -27.17 1.89
C ARG A 249 -1.80 -28.04 2.64
N CYS A 250 -2.75 -28.64 1.94
CA CYS A 250 -3.57 -29.69 2.54
C CYS A 250 -2.62 -30.81 2.95
N SER A 251 -2.64 -31.16 4.24
CA SER A 251 -1.99 -32.35 4.81
C SER A 251 -2.59 -33.62 4.23
#